data_AF-A0A0F2L998-F1
#
_entry.id   AF-A0A0F2L998-F1
#
_cell.length_a   1.000
_cell.length_b   1.000
_cell.length_c   1.000
_cell.angle_alpha   90.00
_cell.angle_beta   90.00
_cell.angle_gamma   90.00
#
_symmetry.space_group_name_H-M   'P 1'
#
loop_
_entity.id
_entity.type
_entity.pdbx_description
1 polymer ?
#
loop_
_entity_poly.entity_id
_entity_poly.type
_entity_poly.pdbx_seq_one_letter_code
_entity_poly.pdbx_strand_id
1 'polypeptide(L)'
;MVEVLAFREVDEGEAELVMRLMREFGAPDVPVAFVDESSAELFGVDMSKRAARLVQRDEGYLLLVRRPDKLSIWRELALLEILEDPSTSPIWALPEDYRGREDAAALSLALLNRLIDVKVALRDAGLIASSLDPGSLPLEAEDVEKSLIYTLDLDATVSLAVAGFRALAEELFLKFRRAPIYDLYSKFRNFVINNFKFEQIYNYLLIINR
;
A
#
# COMPACT_ATOMS: atom_id res chain seq x y z
N MET A 1 15.65 -19.29 10.77
CA MET A 1 14.65 -19.51 11.84
C MET A 1 14.27 -18.12 12.28
N VAL A 2 13.03 -17.71 12.02
CA VAL A 2 12.57 -16.37 12.34
C VAL A 2 12.56 -16.18 13.86
N GLU A 3 13.20 -15.13 14.33
CA GLU A 3 13.18 -14.76 15.74
C GLU A 3 11.80 -14.24 16.13
N VAL A 4 11.27 -14.73 17.25
CA VAL A 4 9.96 -14.34 17.79
C VAL A 4 10.12 -13.75 19.17
N LEU A 5 9.66 -12.51 19.31
CA LEU A 5 9.60 -11.78 20.56
C LEU A 5 8.14 -11.60 20.96
N ALA A 6 7.81 -11.87 22.23
CA ALA A 6 6.46 -11.68 22.76
C ALA A 6 6.49 -10.61 23.87
N PHE A 7 5.88 -9.46 23.59
CA PHE A 7 5.71 -8.35 24.56
C PHE A 7 4.29 -8.29 25.14
N ARG A 8 3.44 -9.24 24.74
CA ARG A 8 2.13 -9.52 25.33
C ARG A 8 1.89 -11.03 25.37
N GLU A 9 0.78 -11.45 25.96
CA GLU A 9 0.31 -12.83 25.86
C GLU A 9 -0.05 -13.17 24.40
N VAL A 10 0.49 -14.29 23.91
CA VAL A 10 0.31 -14.78 22.54
C VAL A 10 0.06 -16.28 22.64
N ASP A 11 -1.03 -16.76 22.04
CA ASP A 11 -1.28 -18.19 21.95
C ASP A 11 -0.50 -18.84 20.79
N GLU A 12 -0.28 -20.15 20.88
CA GLU A 12 0.48 -20.91 19.88
C GLU A 12 -0.15 -20.81 18.48
N GLY A 13 -1.48 -20.76 18.38
CA GLY A 13 -2.19 -20.66 17.12
C GLY A 13 -1.99 -19.31 16.42
N GLU A 14 -1.90 -18.22 17.18
CA GLU A 14 -1.59 -16.89 16.67
C GLU A 14 -0.16 -16.83 16.11
N ALA A 15 0.82 -17.34 16.85
CA ALA A 15 2.20 -17.39 16.40
C ALA A 15 2.35 -18.25 15.13
N GLU A 16 1.74 -19.44 15.12
CA GLU A 16 1.71 -20.32 13.95
C GLU A 16 1.05 -19.65 12.73
N LEU A 17 -0.05 -18.92 12.94
CA LEU A 17 -0.73 -18.21 11.88
C LEU A 17 0.18 -17.15 11.26
N VAL A 18 0.80 -16.28 12.05
CA VAL A 18 1.72 -15.25 11.52
C VAL A 18 2.87 -15.88 10.73
N MET A 19 3.48 -16.93 11.29
CA MET A 19 4.56 -17.63 10.60
C MET A 19 4.11 -18.29 9.31
N ARG A 20 2.90 -18.85 9.27
CA ARG A 20 2.32 -19.39 8.05
C ARG A 20 2.11 -18.29 7.02
N LEU A 21 1.55 -17.14 7.42
CA LEU A 21 1.31 -16.00 6.54
C LEU A 21 2.61 -15.44 5.93
N MET A 22 3.68 -15.37 6.70
CA MET A 22 5.01 -14.96 6.20
C MET A 22 5.55 -15.95 5.16
N ARG A 23 5.45 -17.25 5.44
CA ARG A 23 5.86 -18.31 4.49
C ARG A 23 5.02 -18.31 3.21
N GLU A 24 3.70 -18.13 3.33
CA GLU A 24 2.80 -18.04 2.18
C GLU A 24 3.13 -16.83 1.29
N PHE A 25 3.56 -15.71 1.88
CA PHE A 25 4.02 -14.55 1.11
C PHE A 25 5.35 -14.81 0.40
N GLY A 26 6.23 -15.62 0.99
CA GLY A 26 7.59 -15.85 0.50
C GLY A 26 8.56 -14.70 0.82
N ALA A 27 8.33 -14.00 1.93
CA ALA A 27 9.17 -12.89 2.39
C ALA A 27 10.49 -13.40 3.02
N PRO A 28 11.53 -12.54 3.11
CA PRO A 28 12.73 -12.82 3.89
C PRO A 28 12.42 -13.10 5.38
N ASP A 29 13.33 -13.80 6.06
CA ASP A 29 13.28 -14.12 7.49
C ASP A 29 13.40 -12.81 8.33
N VAL A 30 12.30 -12.06 8.47
CA VAL A 30 12.22 -10.84 9.28
C VAL A 30 11.80 -11.22 10.70
N PRO A 31 12.52 -10.79 11.75
CA PRO A 31 12.08 -10.98 13.14
C PRO A 31 10.66 -10.46 13.38
N VAL A 32 9.90 -11.16 14.23
CA VAL A 32 8.52 -10.81 14.58
C VAL A 32 8.44 -10.46 16.05
N ALA A 33 7.84 -9.32 16.37
CA ALA A 33 7.49 -8.96 17.74
C ALA A 33 5.97 -8.82 17.90
N PHE A 34 5.40 -9.65 18.76
CA PHE A 34 4.00 -9.52 19.15
C PHE A 34 3.85 -8.46 20.22
N VAL A 35 3.01 -7.45 19.94
CA VAL A 35 2.85 -6.27 20.78
C VAL A 35 1.38 -6.01 21.08
N ASP A 36 1.12 -5.30 22.15
CA ASP A 36 -0.12 -4.54 22.38
C ASP A 36 0.11 -3.05 22.09
N GLU A 37 -0.87 -2.20 22.35
CA GLU A 37 -0.73 -0.75 22.12
C GLU A 37 0.38 -0.14 22.99
N SER A 38 0.47 -0.53 24.26
CA SER A 38 1.44 0.03 25.21
C SER A 38 2.87 -0.41 24.91
N SER A 39 3.09 -1.67 24.55
CA SER A 39 4.42 -2.18 24.19
C SER A 39 4.89 -1.69 22.82
N ALA A 40 3.98 -1.35 21.89
CA ALA A 40 4.34 -0.72 20.62
C ALA A 40 4.99 0.67 20.79
N GLU A 41 4.64 1.40 21.86
CA GLU A 41 5.26 2.69 22.19
C GLU A 41 6.77 2.56 22.47
N LEU A 42 7.24 1.41 22.97
CA LEU A 42 8.67 1.11 23.15
C LEU A 42 9.46 1.13 21.82
N PHE A 43 8.75 1.01 20.71
CA PHE A 43 9.29 1.07 19.35
C PHE A 43 9.07 2.43 18.69
N GLY A 44 8.45 3.39 19.39
CA GLY A 44 8.07 4.70 18.85
C GLY A 44 6.94 4.61 17.82
N VAL A 45 6.09 3.58 17.91
CA VAL A 45 5.08 3.26 16.91
C VAL A 45 3.67 3.29 17.52
N ASP A 46 2.78 4.09 16.94
CA ASP A 46 1.34 4.00 17.20
C ASP A 46 0.72 2.85 16.38
N MET A 47 0.12 1.88 17.08
CA MET A 47 -0.58 0.71 16.56
C MET A 47 -2.09 0.72 16.81
N SER A 48 -2.66 1.84 17.28
CA SER A 48 -4.09 1.97 17.63
C SER A 48 -5.04 1.58 16.50
N LYS A 49 -4.64 1.82 15.25
CA LYS A 49 -5.41 1.53 14.03
C LYS A 49 -4.76 0.49 13.11
N ARG A 50 -3.68 -0.16 13.53
CA ARG A 50 -2.90 -1.07 12.67
C ARG A 50 -2.78 -2.45 13.31
N ALA A 51 -2.95 -3.49 12.49
CA ALA A 51 -2.77 -4.87 12.94
C ALA A 51 -1.30 -5.31 12.89
N ALA A 52 -0.54 -4.79 11.92
CA ALA A 52 0.89 -5.05 11.77
C ALA A 52 1.62 -3.78 11.31
N ARG A 53 2.93 -3.70 11.57
CA ARG A 53 3.79 -2.61 11.11
C ARG A 53 5.25 -3.03 11.02
N LEU A 54 5.89 -2.75 9.89
CA LEU A 54 7.33 -2.86 9.75
C LEU A 54 8.01 -1.64 10.38
N VAL A 55 9.08 -1.87 11.13
CA VAL A 55 9.89 -0.82 11.74
C VAL A 55 11.34 -1.04 11.39
N GLN A 56 12.02 0.03 10.95
CA GLN A 56 13.45 0.00 10.73
C GLN A 56 14.18 0.03 12.08
N ARG A 57 15.19 -0.81 12.21
CA ARG A 57 16.15 -0.89 13.33
C ARG A 57 17.57 -0.73 12.78
N ASP A 58 18.54 -0.55 13.67
CA ASP A 58 19.93 -0.29 13.30
C ASP A 58 20.54 -1.36 12.37
N GLU A 59 20.11 -2.61 12.51
CA GLU A 59 20.63 -3.77 11.76
C GLU A 59 19.60 -4.43 10.81
N GLY A 60 18.47 -3.77 10.53
CA GLY A 60 17.47 -4.31 9.60
C GLY A 60 16.04 -3.88 9.91
N TYR A 61 15.10 -4.81 9.74
CA TYR A 61 13.68 -4.56 9.97
C TYR A 61 13.10 -5.52 11.01
N LEU A 62 12.08 -5.05 11.72
CA LEU A 62 11.29 -5.82 12.67
C LEU A 62 9.81 -5.70 12.30
N LEU A 63 9.10 -6.82 12.22
CA LEU A 63 7.65 -6.82 12.02
C LEU A 63 6.95 -6.82 13.38
N LEU A 64 6.30 -5.71 13.73
CA LEU A 64 5.40 -5.66 14.88
C LEU A 64 4.03 -6.22 14.49
N VAL A 65 3.50 -7.12 15.30
CA VAL A 65 2.17 -7.71 15.10
C VAL A 65 1.32 -7.48 16.35
N ARG A 66 0.29 -6.66 16.22
CA ARG A 66 -0.71 -6.45 17.27
C ARG A 66 -1.76 -7.55 17.27
N ARG A 67 -2.21 -7.96 16.08
CA ARG A 67 -3.16 -9.05 15.86
C ARG A 67 -2.90 -9.67 14.48
N PRO A 68 -3.20 -10.95 14.27
CA PRO A 68 -2.90 -11.59 13.00
C PRO A 68 -3.93 -11.15 11.96
N ASP A 69 -3.50 -10.37 10.99
CA ASP A 69 -4.32 -9.93 9.86
C ASP A 69 -3.54 -10.13 8.57
N LYS A 70 -4.04 -10.99 7.68
CA LYS A 70 -3.33 -11.41 6.46
C LYS A 70 -2.95 -10.21 5.59
N LEU A 71 -3.91 -9.31 5.32
CA LEU A 71 -3.67 -8.16 4.47
C LEU A 71 -2.65 -7.20 5.09
N SER A 72 -2.80 -6.86 6.37
CA SER A 72 -1.87 -5.95 7.05
C SER A 72 -0.45 -6.52 7.05
N ILE A 73 -0.28 -7.80 7.41
CA ILE A 73 1.03 -8.45 7.42
C ILE A 73 1.63 -8.46 6.01
N TRP A 74 0.86 -8.89 5.00
CA TRP A 74 1.34 -8.97 3.62
C TRP A 74 1.68 -7.60 3.03
N ARG A 75 0.98 -6.53 3.40
CA ARG A 75 1.33 -5.17 2.99
C ARG A 75 2.66 -4.70 3.57
N GLU A 76 2.94 -5.02 4.84
CA GLU A 76 4.22 -4.67 5.48
C GLU A 76 5.39 -5.50 4.91
N LEU A 77 5.17 -6.78 4.58
CA LEU A 77 6.15 -7.62 3.89
C LEU A 77 6.39 -7.15 2.44
N ALA A 78 5.33 -6.72 1.74
CA ALA A 78 5.45 -6.12 0.42
C ALA A 78 6.22 -4.80 0.46
N LEU A 79 6.01 -3.97 1.49
CA LEU A 79 6.79 -2.77 1.70
C LEU A 79 8.27 -3.10 1.87
N LEU A 80 8.62 -4.13 2.65
CA LEU A 80 10.01 -4.57 2.77
C LEU A 80 10.61 -4.96 1.41
N GLU A 81 9.92 -5.80 0.63
CA GLU A 81 10.36 -6.22 -0.71
C GLU A 81 10.60 -5.01 -1.63
N ILE A 82 9.76 -3.98 -1.54
CA ILE A 82 9.91 -2.73 -2.30
C ILE A 82 11.15 -1.96 -1.85
N LEU A 83 11.38 -1.84 -0.54
CA LEU A 83 12.53 -1.11 0.00
C LEU A 83 13.86 -1.81 -0.30
N GLU A 84 13.86 -3.14 -0.39
CA GLU A 84 15.04 -3.95 -0.70
C GLU A 84 15.33 -4.06 -2.21
N ASP A 85 14.37 -3.71 -3.08
CA ASP A 85 14.51 -3.75 -4.54
C ASP A 85 14.66 -2.32 -5.14
N PRO A 86 15.90 -1.88 -5.47
CA PRO A 86 16.13 -0.55 -6.03
C PRO A 86 15.41 -0.30 -7.36
N SER A 87 15.05 -1.36 -8.09
CA SER A 87 14.36 -1.22 -9.38
C SER A 87 12.94 -0.68 -9.24
N THR A 88 12.37 -0.72 -8.02
CA THR A 88 11.05 -0.16 -7.71
C THR A 88 11.08 1.34 -7.45
N SER A 89 12.24 1.92 -7.13
CA SER A 89 12.38 3.34 -6.76
C SER A 89 11.76 4.30 -7.79
N PRO A 90 11.99 4.14 -9.11
CA PRO A 90 11.38 5.02 -10.12
C PRO A 90 9.84 5.03 -10.16
N ILE A 91 9.18 4.07 -9.49
CA ILE A 91 7.72 3.97 -9.45
C ILE A 91 7.15 5.00 -8.47
N TRP A 92 7.75 5.15 -7.30
CA TRP A 92 7.14 5.86 -6.16
C TRP A 92 8.05 6.89 -5.50
N ALA A 93 9.37 6.71 -5.56
CA ALA A 93 10.31 7.57 -4.84
C ALA A 93 10.22 9.00 -5.37
N LEU A 94 10.18 9.96 -4.45
CA LEU A 94 10.13 11.38 -4.76
C LEU A 94 11.52 11.85 -5.23
N PRO A 95 11.69 12.28 -6.50
CA PRO A 95 12.95 12.81 -6.97
C PRO A 95 13.26 14.16 -6.29
N GLU A 96 14.55 14.47 -6.12
CA GLU A 96 15.01 15.67 -5.40
C GLU A 96 14.45 16.98 -5.97
N ASP A 97 14.28 17.08 -7.29
CA ASP A 97 13.75 18.25 -7.98
C ASP A 97 12.30 18.61 -7.57
N TYR A 98 11.60 17.67 -6.93
CA TYR A 98 10.22 17.82 -6.44
C TYR A 98 10.13 17.96 -4.92
N ARG A 99 11.26 18.01 -4.21
CA ARG A 99 11.29 18.15 -2.75
C ARG A 99 10.61 19.44 -2.31
N GLY A 100 9.75 19.35 -1.30
CA GLY A 100 8.99 20.48 -0.75
C GLY A 100 7.68 20.78 -1.47
N ARG A 101 7.33 20.01 -2.51
CA ARG A 101 6.03 20.08 -3.18
C ARG A 101 5.05 19.08 -2.56
N GLU A 102 3.93 19.58 -2.03
CA GLU A 102 2.95 18.77 -1.29
C GLU A 102 2.23 17.75 -2.17
N ASP A 103 1.81 18.17 -3.37
CA ASP A 103 1.25 17.34 -4.45
C ASP A 103 2.19 16.21 -4.85
N ALA A 104 3.48 16.51 -5.02
CA ALA A 104 4.50 15.52 -5.36
C ALA A 104 4.69 14.50 -4.23
N ALA A 105 4.74 14.95 -2.97
CA ALA A 105 4.81 14.06 -1.81
C ALA A 105 3.56 13.17 -1.69
N ALA A 106 2.37 13.73 -1.90
CA ALA A 106 1.12 12.97 -1.89
C ALA A 106 1.08 11.90 -2.99
N LEU A 107 1.52 12.25 -4.22
CA LEU A 107 1.61 11.29 -5.33
C LEU A 107 2.62 10.16 -5.02
N SER A 108 3.76 10.50 -4.44
CA SER A 108 4.78 9.52 -4.04
C SER A 108 4.20 8.48 -3.09
N LEU A 109 3.46 8.91 -2.07
CA LEU A 109 2.78 8.03 -1.12
C LEU A 109 1.67 7.19 -1.78
N ALA A 110 0.85 7.81 -2.65
CA ALA A 110 -0.18 7.10 -3.39
C ALA A 110 0.39 5.97 -4.25
N LEU A 111 1.51 6.23 -4.95
CA LEU A 111 2.18 5.23 -5.77
C LEU A 111 2.85 4.14 -4.95
N LEU A 112 3.44 4.47 -3.79
CA LEU A 112 3.97 3.48 -2.86
C LEU A 112 2.85 2.55 -2.37
N ASN A 113 1.71 3.11 -1.93
CA ASN A 113 0.55 2.33 -1.50
C ASN A 113 0.02 1.43 -2.62
N ARG A 114 -0.07 1.94 -3.84
CA ARG A 114 -0.48 1.14 -5.00
C ARG A 114 0.53 0.07 -5.37
N LEU A 115 1.82 0.34 -5.26
CA LEU A 115 2.86 -0.66 -5.52
C LEU A 115 2.85 -1.77 -4.47
N ILE A 116 2.65 -1.44 -3.19
CA ILE A 116 2.42 -2.43 -2.12
C ILE A 116 1.26 -3.36 -2.50
N ASP A 117 0.13 -2.78 -2.91
CA ASP A 117 -1.04 -3.57 -3.33
C ASP A 117 -0.78 -4.40 -4.59
N VAL A 118 0.06 -3.93 -5.54
CA VAL A 118 0.50 -4.75 -6.69
C VAL A 118 1.25 -5.98 -6.22
N LYS A 119 2.21 -5.83 -5.30
CA LYS A 119 3.01 -6.95 -4.76
C LYS A 119 2.16 -7.96 -4.01
N VAL A 120 1.12 -7.51 -3.31
CA VAL A 120 0.12 -8.40 -2.67
C VAL A 120 -0.75 -9.07 -3.73
N ALA A 121 -1.26 -8.34 -4.71
CA ALA A 121 -2.15 -8.87 -5.75
C ALA A 121 -1.50 -9.94 -6.63
N LEU A 122 -0.19 -9.85 -6.87
CA LEU A 122 0.59 -10.89 -7.57
C LEU A 122 0.54 -12.26 -6.86
N ARG A 123 0.23 -12.27 -5.56
CA ARG A 123 0.12 -13.50 -4.74
C ARG A 123 -1.34 -13.86 -4.47
N ASP A 124 -2.16 -12.88 -4.15
CA ASP A 124 -3.58 -13.06 -3.83
C ASP A 124 -4.38 -11.80 -4.24
N ALA A 125 -4.83 -11.77 -5.50
CA ALA A 125 -5.67 -10.69 -6.01
C ALA A 125 -7.03 -10.59 -5.30
N GLY A 126 -7.54 -11.72 -4.77
CA GLY A 126 -8.80 -11.76 -4.04
C GLY A 126 -8.73 -10.96 -2.74
N LEU A 127 -7.58 -11.02 -2.06
CA LEU A 127 -7.34 -10.24 -0.84
C LEU A 127 -7.46 -8.73 -1.09
N ILE A 128 -6.83 -8.21 -2.15
CA ILE A 128 -6.93 -6.79 -2.54
C ILE A 128 -8.33 -6.42 -3.03
N ALA A 129 -8.97 -7.29 -3.82
CA ALA A 129 -10.33 -7.06 -4.28
C ALA A 129 -11.33 -6.94 -3.13
N SER A 130 -11.13 -7.72 -2.05
CA SER A 130 -12.01 -7.74 -0.88
C SER A 130 -11.83 -6.54 0.06
N SER A 131 -10.67 -5.88 0.05
CA SER A 131 -10.40 -4.73 0.90
C SER A 131 -10.91 -3.41 0.33
N LEU A 132 -11.31 -3.40 -0.94
CA LEU A 132 -11.80 -2.23 -1.61
C LEU A 132 -13.20 -1.84 -1.11
N ASP A 133 -13.33 -0.62 -0.62
CA ASP A 133 -14.61 -0.02 -0.24
C ASP A 133 -15.10 0.98 -1.30
N PRO A 134 -16.12 0.64 -2.12
CA PRO A 134 -16.67 1.55 -3.10
C PRO A 134 -17.28 2.83 -2.52
N GLY A 135 -17.66 2.84 -1.25
CA GLY A 135 -18.18 4.03 -0.58
C GLY A 135 -17.12 5.11 -0.32
N SER A 136 -15.85 4.74 -0.36
CA SER A 136 -14.71 5.64 -0.12
C SER A 136 -14.20 6.37 -1.37
N LEU A 137 -14.78 6.09 -2.54
CA LEU A 137 -14.28 6.54 -3.84
C LEU A 137 -15.38 7.15 -4.72
N PRO A 138 -15.05 8.19 -5.51
CA PRO A 138 -13.82 8.98 -5.48
C PRO A 138 -13.80 10.00 -4.33
N LEU A 139 -12.61 10.50 -4.00
CA LEU A 139 -12.44 11.58 -3.03
C LEU A 139 -12.40 12.94 -3.75
N GLU A 140 -13.31 13.83 -3.38
CA GLU A 140 -13.29 15.24 -3.80
C GLU A 140 -12.51 16.06 -2.77
N ALA A 141 -11.53 16.82 -3.25
CA ALA A 141 -10.67 17.69 -2.45
C ALA A 141 -10.77 19.15 -2.93
N GLU A 142 -9.97 20.03 -2.33
CA GLU A 142 -9.95 21.47 -2.62
C GLU A 142 -9.67 21.80 -4.09
N ASP A 143 -8.87 20.96 -4.76
CA ASP A 143 -8.56 21.07 -6.17
C ASP A 143 -8.61 19.70 -6.88
N VAL A 144 -8.64 19.77 -8.20
CA VAL A 144 -8.74 18.60 -9.09
C VAL A 144 -7.53 17.68 -8.93
N GLU A 145 -6.33 18.24 -8.77
CA GLU A 145 -5.09 17.47 -8.65
C GLU A 145 -5.09 16.59 -7.41
N LYS A 146 -5.36 17.20 -6.25
CA LYS A 146 -5.49 16.53 -4.97
C LYS A 146 -6.59 15.47 -5.03
N SER A 147 -7.72 15.78 -5.66
CA SER A 147 -8.81 14.81 -5.83
C SER A 147 -8.36 13.56 -6.60
N LEU A 148 -7.60 13.74 -7.69
CA LEU A 148 -7.04 12.63 -8.48
C LEU A 148 -6.01 11.82 -7.69
N ILE A 149 -5.09 12.49 -6.98
CA ILE A 149 -4.05 11.84 -6.17
C ILE A 149 -4.67 11.07 -5.00
N TYR A 150 -5.59 11.66 -4.25
CA TYR A 150 -6.22 11.01 -3.11
C TYR A 150 -7.14 9.86 -3.54
N THR A 151 -7.82 10.01 -4.68
CA THR A 151 -8.58 8.89 -5.26
C THR A 151 -7.63 7.76 -5.69
N LEU A 152 -6.48 8.07 -6.31
CA LEU A 152 -5.45 7.09 -6.64
C LEU A 152 -4.89 6.37 -5.40
N ASP A 153 -4.73 7.05 -4.27
CA ASP A 153 -4.28 6.47 -3.00
C ASP A 153 -5.27 5.47 -2.39
N LEU A 154 -6.54 5.51 -2.80
CA LEU A 154 -7.57 4.56 -2.37
C LEU A 154 -8.03 3.55 -3.43
N ASP A 155 -7.84 3.84 -4.72
CA ASP A 155 -8.24 2.94 -5.82
C ASP A 155 -7.33 1.72 -5.99
N ALA A 156 -7.62 0.65 -5.24
CA ALA A 156 -6.95 -0.63 -5.38
C ALA A 156 -7.15 -1.31 -6.76
N THR A 157 -8.10 -0.85 -7.58
CA THR A 157 -8.29 -1.40 -8.93
C THR A 157 -7.13 -1.06 -9.86
N VAL A 158 -6.42 0.05 -9.61
CA VAL A 158 -5.16 0.37 -10.31
C VAL A 158 -4.15 -0.73 -10.07
N SER A 159 -3.95 -1.13 -8.80
CA SER A 159 -3.00 -2.18 -8.43
C SER A 159 -3.35 -3.53 -9.04
N LEU A 160 -4.64 -3.89 -9.03
CA LEU A 160 -5.12 -5.12 -9.68
C LEU A 160 -4.85 -5.11 -11.20
N ALA A 161 -5.11 -3.98 -11.87
CA ALA A 161 -4.88 -3.85 -13.30
C ALA A 161 -3.40 -3.90 -13.67
N VAL A 162 -2.54 -3.23 -12.88
CA VAL A 162 -1.07 -3.24 -13.04
C VAL A 162 -0.50 -4.65 -12.79
N ALA A 163 -1.06 -5.39 -11.82
CA ALA A 163 -0.70 -6.80 -11.56
C ALA A 163 -1.22 -7.78 -12.64
N GLY A 164 -1.96 -7.31 -13.66
CA GLY A 164 -2.45 -8.13 -14.78
C GLY A 164 -3.91 -8.58 -14.66
N PHE A 165 -4.59 -8.32 -13.54
CA PHE A 165 -5.99 -8.70 -13.29
C PHE A 165 -6.98 -7.68 -13.86
N ARG A 166 -6.81 -7.30 -15.13
CA ARG A 166 -7.57 -6.21 -15.77
C ARG A 166 -9.09 -6.42 -15.73
N ALA A 167 -9.58 -7.61 -16.04
CA ALA A 167 -11.03 -7.87 -16.05
C ALA A 167 -11.67 -7.66 -14.66
N LEU A 168 -11.02 -8.17 -13.61
CA LEU A 168 -11.46 -7.98 -12.22
C LEU A 168 -11.38 -6.49 -11.82
N ALA A 169 -10.30 -5.80 -12.19
CA ALA A 169 -10.13 -4.38 -11.92
C ALA A 169 -11.26 -3.54 -12.55
N GLU A 170 -11.65 -3.83 -13.80
CA GLU A 170 -12.75 -3.13 -14.47
C GLU A 170 -14.11 -3.45 -13.85
N GLU A 171 -14.37 -4.71 -13.49
CA GLU A 171 -15.62 -5.09 -12.80
C GLU A 171 -15.79 -4.31 -11.49
N LEU A 172 -14.71 -4.21 -10.70
CA LEU A 172 -14.71 -3.45 -9.46
C LEU A 172 -14.82 -1.94 -9.72
N PHE A 173 -14.11 -1.42 -10.72
CA PHE A 173 -14.11 0.01 -11.06
C PHE A 173 -15.49 0.52 -11.49
N LEU A 174 -16.28 -0.32 -12.18
CA LEU A 174 -17.65 0.02 -12.56
C LEU A 174 -18.58 0.26 -11.36
N LYS A 175 -18.23 -0.25 -10.17
CA LYS A 175 -19.01 -0.02 -8.94
C LYS A 175 -18.90 1.44 -8.47
N PHE A 176 -17.93 2.23 -8.94
CA PHE A 176 -17.69 3.62 -8.55
C PHE A 176 -18.34 4.67 -9.46
N ARG A 177 -19.15 4.27 -10.45
CA ARG A 177 -19.66 5.11 -11.55
C ARG A 177 -20.65 6.23 -11.15
N ARG A 178 -20.72 6.63 -9.88
CA ARG A 178 -21.78 7.51 -9.36
C ARG A 178 -21.35 8.96 -9.10
N ALA A 179 -20.09 9.33 -9.32
CA ALA A 179 -19.57 10.67 -8.97
C ALA A 179 -19.26 11.57 -10.18
N PRO A 180 -19.41 12.90 -10.08
CA PRO A 180 -19.09 13.85 -11.17
C PRO A 180 -17.63 13.79 -11.66
N ILE A 181 -16.67 13.55 -10.76
CA ILE A 181 -15.24 13.43 -11.12
C ILE A 181 -14.91 12.11 -11.84
N TYR A 182 -15.86 11.16 -11.92
CA TYR A 182 -15.62 9.81 -12.44
C TYR A 182 -15.02 9.80 -13.85
N ASP A 183 -15.51 10.64 -14.76
CA ASP A 183 -15.00 10.66 -16.15
C ASP A 183 -13.57 11.17 -16.24
N LEU A 184 -13.23 12.18 -15.43
CA LEU A 184 -11.87 12.70 -15.36
C LEU A 184 -10.93 11.69 -14.70
N TYR A 185 -11.36 11.12 -13.57
CA TYR A 185 -10.60 10.11 -12.87
C TYR A 185 -10.41 8.84 -13.73
N SER A 186 -11.41 8.42 -14.50
CA SER A 186 -11.29 7.27 -15.39
C SER A 186 -10.16 7.46 -16.42
N LYS A 187 -10.04 8.66 -17.00
CA LYS A 187 -8.93 8.98 -17.92
C LYS A 187 -7.59 8.95 -17.20
N PHE A 188 -7.50 9.57 -16.02
CA PHE A 188 -6.29 9.58 -15.20
C PHE A 188 -5.87 8.16 -14.79
N ARG A 189 -6.80 7.37 -14.25
CA ARG A 189 -6.63 5.96 -13.90
C ARG A 189 -6.06 5.14 -15.06
N ASN A 190 -6.67 5.27 -16.24
CA ASN A 190 -6.20 4.57 -17.44
C ASN A 190 -4.78 5.00 -17.84
N PHE A 191 -4.44 6.29 -17.69
CA PHE A 191 -3.08 6.76 -17.90
C PHE A 191 -2.11 6.12 -16.90
N VAL A 192 -2.44 6.15 -15.60
CA VAL A 192 -1.63 5.57 -14.51
C VAL A 192 -1.38 4.08 -14.72
N ILE A 193 -2.41 3.29 -15.07
CA ILE A 193 -2.27 1.84 -15.31
C ILE A 193 -1.25 1.53 -16.41
N ASN A 194 -1.16 2.38 -17.43
CA ASN A 194 -0.24 2.18 -18.56
C ASN A 194 1.13 2.85 -18.35
N ASN A 195 1.26 3.75 -17.37
CA ASN A 195 2.44 4.59 -17.13
C ASN A 195 2.76 4.63 -15.63
N PHE A 196 2.81 3.46 -14.99
CA PHE A 196 2.92 3.32 -13.53
C PHE A 196 4.32 3.70 -13.00
N LYS A 197 4.69 4.98 -13.15
CA LYS A 197 5.94 5.61 -12.75
C LYS A 197 5.70 7.05 -12.30
N PHE A 198 6.39 7.46 -11.25
CA PHE A 198 6.21 8.78 -10.62
C PHE A 198 6.27 9.92 -11.63
N GLU A 199 7.38 10.07 -12.37
CA GLU A 199 7.59 11.21 -13.27
C GLU A 199 6.56 11.27 -14.39
N GLN A 200 6.13 10.12 -14.93
CA GLN A 200 5.15 10.08 -16.00
C GLN A 200 3.79 10.60 -15.52
N ILE A 201 3.39 10.19 -14.33
CA ILE A 201 2.10 10.55 -13.73
C ILE A 201 2.12 12.01 -13.26
N TYR A 202 3.20 12.44 -12.62
CA TYR A 202 3.35 13.84 -12.20
C TYR A 202 3.32 14.80 -13.40
N ASN A 203 4.02 14.47 -14.48
CA ASN A 203 3.98 15.27 -15.71
C ASN A 203 2.58 15.32 -16.34
N TYR A 204 1.80 14.24 -16.26
CA TYR A 204 0.40 14.24 -16.71
C TYR A 204 -0.46 15.20 -15.87
N LEU A 205 -0.30 15.18 -14.54
CA LEU A 205 -1.01 16.09 -13.63
C LEU A 205 -0.71 17.57 -13.95
N LEU A 206 0.56 17.91 -14.25
CA LEU A 206 0.94 19.26 -14.65
C LEU A 206 0.32 19.73 -15.97
N ILE A 207 -0.07 18.82 -16.87
CA ILE A 207 -0.67 19.15 -18.17
C ILE A 207 -2.16 19.40 -18.02
N ILE A 208 -2.87 18.58 -17.24
CA ILE A 208 -4.33 18.71 -17.08
C ILE A 208 -4.73 19.92 -16.22
N ASN A 209 -3.79 20.50 -15.47
CA ASN A 209 -3.99 21.68 -14.63
C ASN A 209 -3.58 23.01 -15.32
N ARG A 210 -3.26 22.98 -16.61
CA ARG A 210 -2.97 24.15 -17.45
C ARG A 210 -4.13 24.44 -18.41
#